data_AF-A0A7J6PHF5-F1
#
_entry.id   AF-A0A7J6PHF5-F1
#
_cell.length_a   1.000
_cell.length_b   1.000
_cell.length_c   1.000
_cell.angle_alpha   90.00
_cell.angle_beta   90.00
_cell.angle_gamma   90.00
#
_symmetry.space_group_name_H-M   'P 1'
#
loop_
_entity.id
_entity.type
_entity.pdbx_description
1 polymer ?
#
loop_
_entity_poly.entity_id
_entity_poly.type
_entity_poly.pdbx_seq_one_letter_code
_entity_poly.pdbx_strand_id
1 'polypeptide(L)'
;LYTKSYLHYGLVEANRRVSAAIISKELLRVDSVSTINNPCYFKGMDYQPDFATALFQIPLAVVMRGTGDFDKCAALVRQLFGSSTTTCWVRDCTFDGVYQPRIDNTRFVAVSNFATV
;
A
#
# COMPACT_ATOMS: atom_id res chain seq x y z
N LEU A 1 -20.70 19.99 1.69
CA LEU A 1 -19.67 19.24 2.43
C LEU A 1 -19.19 18.10 1.54
N TYR A 2 -17.90 18.05 1.23
CA TYR A 2 -17.32 16.93 0.50
C TYR A 2 -16.82 15.87 1.51
N THR A 3 -17.14 14.60 1.26
CA THR A 3 -16.68 13.48 2.07
C THR A 3 -16.40 12.28 1.17
N LYS A 4 -15.30 11.58 1.46
CA LYS A 4 -14.89 10.38 0.74
C LYS A 4 -14.15 9.45 1.69
N SER A 5 -14.47 8.16 1.59
CA SER A 5 -13.72 7.09 2.24
C SER A 5 -13.05 6.22 1.17
N TYR A 6 -11.78 5.91 1.39
CA TYR A 6 -10.96 5.11 0.48
C TYR A 6 -10.75 3.73 1.10
N LEU A 7 -11.61 2.78 0.70
CA LEU A 7 -11.52 1.39 1.17
C LEU A 7 -10.20 0.77 0.71
N HIS A 8 -9.58 -0.03 1.58
CA HIS A 8 -8.25 -0.62 1.40
C HIS A 8 -7.06 0.36 1.34
N TYR A 9 -7.26 1.62 1.74
CA TYR A 9 -6.20 2.62 1.90
C TYR A 9 -5.90 2.98 3.37
N GLY A 10 -6.58 2.34 4.33
CA GLY A 10 -6.20 2.42 5.74
C GLY A 10 -4.87 1.72 6.02
N LEU A 11 -4.18 2.09 7.09
CA LEU A 11 -2.80 1.64 7.39
C LEU A 11 -2.59 0.11 7.24
N VAL A 12 -3.46 -0.71 7.84
CA VAL A 12 -3.36 -2.18 7.79
C VAL A 12 -3.56 -2.72 6.38
N GLU A 13 -4.61 -2.26 5.70
CA GLU A 13 -4.97 -2.74 4.36
C GLU A 13 -3.99 -2.26 3.29
N ALA A 14 -3.50 -1.01 3.42
CA ALA A 14 -2.44 -0.49 2.57
C ALA A 14 -1.16 -1.31 2.73
N ASN A 15 -0.77 -1.67 3.97
CA ASN A 15 0.38 -2.54 4.21
C ASN A 15 0.19 -3.96 3.62
N ARG A 16 -1.01 -4.53 3.73
CA ARG A 16 -1.36 -5.80 3.07
C ARG A 16 -1.21 -5.72 1.55
N ARG A 17 -1.68 -4.63 0.93
CA ARG A 17 -1.53 -4.39 -0.51
C ARG A 17 -0.07 -4.23 -0.95
N VAL A 18 0.75 -3.47 -0.21
CA VAL A 18 2.20 -3.39 -0.48
C VAL A 18 2.82 -4.77 -0.43
N SER A 19 2.52 -5.54 0.62
CA SER A 19 3.08 -6.88 0.82
C SER A 19 2.67 -7.84 -0.31
N ALA A 20 1.40 -7.82 -0.71
CA ALA A 20 0.88 -8.61 -1.82
C ALA A 20 1.53 -8.23 -3.17
N ALA A 21 1.79 -6.94 -3.41
CA ALA A 21 2.46 -6.47 -4.63
C ALA A 21 3.93 -6.91 -4.70
N ILE A 22 4.64 -6.94 -3.57
CA ILE A 22 6.01 -7.47 -3.52
C ILE A 22 6.00 -8.97 -3.81
N ILE A 23 5.11 -9.72 -3.16
CA ILE A 23 5.03 -11.19 -3.32
C ILE A 23 4.67 -11.56 -4.75
N SER A 24 3.67 -10.93 -5.35
CA SER A 24 3.29 -11.23 -6.74
C SER A 24 4.43 -10.97 -7.72
N LYS A 25 5.23 -9.91 -7.49
CA LYS A 25 6.40 -9.60 -8.32
C LYS A 25 7.53 -10.62 -8.19
N GLU A 26 7.74 -11.18 -7.00
CA GLU A 26 8.80 -12.16 -6.74
C GLU A 26 8.39 -13.60 -7.08
N LEU A 27 7.12 -13.96 -6.90
CA LEU A 27 6.58 -15.26 -7.33
C LEU A 27 6.65 -15.43 -8.86
N LEU A 28 6.51 -14.35 -9.62
CA LEU A 28 6.71 -14.37 -11.07
C LEU A 28 8.18 -14.61 -11.48
N ARG A 29 9.12 -14.56 -10.52
CA ARG A 29 10.56 -14.75 -10.78
C ARG A 29 11.10 -16.11 -10.36
N VAL A 30 10.48 -16.82 -9.41
CA VAL A 30 11.04 -18.04 -8.81
C VAL A 30 9.94 -19.00 -8.35
N ASP A 31 10.07 -20.29 -8.69
CA ASP A 31 9.08 -21.36 -8.38
C ASP A 31 8.92 -21.69 -6.87
N SER A 32 9.81 -21.19 -6.00
CA SER A 32 9.64 -21.26 -4.54
C SER A 32 10.51 -20.22 -3.82
N VAL A 33 9.88 -19.14 -3.33
CA VAL A 33 10.57 -18.14 -2.49
C VAL A 33 10.14 -18.29 -1.04
N SER A 34 11.05 -18.73 -0.18
CA SER A 34 10.82 -18.86 1.27
C SER A 34 11.03 -17.54 2.04
N THR A 35 11.83 -16.60 1.50
CA THR A 35 12.13 -15.33 2.15
C THR A 35 12.18 -14.19 1.14
N ILE A 36 11.43 -13.12 1.42
CA ILE A 36 11.31 -11.93 0.55
C ILE A 36 11.72 -10.68 1.30
N ASN A 37 12.49 -9.80 0.67
CA ASN A 37 12.87 -8.53 1.28
C ASN A 37 11.75 -7.49 1.16
N ASN A 38 11.40 -6.84 2.28
CA ASN A 38 10.47 -5.72 2.33
C ASN A 38 11.18 -4.43 2.77
N PRO A 39 11.24 -3.38 1.93
CA PRO A 39 11.88 -2.12 2.30
C PRO A 39 11.10 -1.30 3.34
N CYS A 40 9.79 -1.51 3.47
CA CYS A 40 8.95 -0.78 4.42
C CYS A 40 9.06 -1.30 5.86
N TYR A 41 9.58 -2.50 6.05
CA TYR A 41 9.79 -3.08 7.38
C TYR A 41 11.16 -2.71 7.93
N PHE A 42 11.25 -2.64 9.27
CA PHE A 42 12.48 -2.31 9.95
C PHE A 42 13.60 -3.32 9.64
N LYS A 43 14.84 -2.86 9.59
CA LYS A 43 15.98 -3.73 9.27
C LYS A 43 16.09 -4.87 10.29
N GLY A 44 16.09 -6.11 9.81
CA GLY A 44 16.21 -7.32 10.65
C GLY A 44 14.91 -7.79 11.30
N MET A 45 13.78 -7.11 11.06
CA MET A 45 12.46 -7.62 11.40
C MET A 45 12.08 -8.70 10.38
N ASP A 46 11.71 -9.88 10.87
CA ASP A 46 11.08 -10.91 10.06
C ASP A 46 9.59 -10.92 10.41
N TYR A 47 8.72 -10.78 9.40
CA TYR A 47 7.28 -10.75 9.56
C TYR A 47 6.63 -11.73 8.60
N GLN A 48 5.76 -12.59 9.12
CA GLN A 48 4.93 -13.47 8.31
C GLN A 48 3.55 -12.84 8.14
N PRO A 49 3.22 -12.33 6.96
CA PRO A 49 1.90 -11.76 6.70
C PRO A 49 0.80 -12.82 6.79
N ASP A 50 -0.26 -12.49 7.54
CA ASP A 50 -1.51 -13.23 7.54
C ASP A 50 -2.34 -12.85 6.31
N PHE A 51 -2.14 -13.59 5.21
CA PHE A 51 -2.94 -13.43 4.00
C PHE A 51 -4.17 -14.33 4.06
N ALA A 52 -5.17 -13.91 4.83
CA ALA A 52 -6.50 -14.50 4.73
C ALA A 52 -7.31 -13.97 3.51
N THR A 53 -6.74 -13.12 2.66
CA THR A 53 -7.49 -12.29 1.70
C THR A 53 -6.84 -12.19 0.32
N ALA A 54 -7.04 -13.23 -0.48
CA ALA A 54 -7.30 -13.10 -1.90
C ALA A 54 -8.05 -14.35 -2.34
N LEU A 55 -8.88 -14.26 -3.38
CA LEU A 55 -9.69 -15.36 -3.95
C LEU A 55 -8.93 -16.67 -4.29
N PHE A 56 -7.62 -16.71 -4.09
CA PHE A 56 -6.77 -17.87 -4.22
C PHE A 56 -6.23 -18.25 -2.85
N GLN A 57 -6.82 -19.31 -2.27
CA GLN A 57 -6.35 -20.01 -1.06
C GLN A 57 -5.02 -20.73 -1.34
N ILE A 58 -3.98 -19.99 -1.70
CA ILE A 58 -2.64 -20.53 -1.77
C ILE A 58 -2.00 -20.21 -0.41
N PRO A 59 -1.82 -21.22 0.48
CA PRO A 59 -1.09 -21.01 1.73
C PRO A 59 0.39 -20.80 1.38
N LEU A 60 0.72 -19.54 1.07
CA LEU A 60 2.07 -19.14 0.74
C LEU A 60 2.77 -18.74 2.05
N ALA A 61 3.52 -19.67 2.63
CA ALA A 61 4.32 -19.41 3.81
C ALA A 61 5.58 -18.61 3.42
N VAL A 62 5.42 -17.30 3.24
CA VAL A 62 6.53 -16.38 2.92
C VAL A 62 6.92 -15.60 4.15
N VAL A 63 8.21 -15.62 4.49
CA VAL A 63 8.78 -14.74 5.50
C VAL A 63 9.23 -13.44 4.83
N MET A 64 8.70 -12.31 5.27
CA MET A 64 9.15 -11.00 4.80
C MET A 64 10.21 -10.43 5.72
N ARG A 65 11.43 -10.25 5.22
CA ARG A 65 12.55 -9.65 5.94
C ARG A 65 12.65 -8.16 5.67
N GLY A 66 12.62 -7.36 6.72
CA GLY A 66 12.73 -5.92 6.64
C GLY A 66 14.15 -5.45 6.34
N THR A 67 14.26 -4.49 5.42
CA THR A 67 15.54 -3.88 5.02
C THR A 67 15.68 -2.42 5.47
N GLY A 68 14.57 -1.76 5.84
CA GLY A 68 14.57 -0.39 6.35
C GLY A 68 14.97 0.67 5.32
N ASP A 69 14.60 0.48 4.05
CA ASP A 69 14.94 1.39 2.95
C ASP A 69 13.75 2.32 2.66
N PHE A 70 13.82 3.54 3.20
CA PHE A 70 12.75 4.53 3.11
C PHE A 70 12.42 4.91 1.66
N ASP A 71 13.43 5.14 0.83
CA ASP A 71 13.23 5.59 -0.56
C ASP A 71 12.56 4.49 -1.39
N LYS A 72 13.00 3.23 -1.23
CA LYS A 72 12.35 2.09 -1.88
C LYS A 72 10.93 1.86 -1.36
N CYS A 73 10.71 2.00 -0.05
CA CYS A 73 9.37 1.89 0.51
C CYS A 73 8.44 2.98 -0.06
N ALA A 74 8.86 4.23 -0.07
CA ALA A 74 8.09 5.34 -0.61
C ALA A 74 7.79 5.14 -2.10
N ALA A 75 8.75 4.60 -2.88
CA ALA A 75 8.52 4.25 -4.28
C ALA A 75 7.47 3.15 -4.45
N LEU A 76 7.50 2.09 -3.64
CA LEU A 76 6.49 1.02 -3.66
C LEU A 76 5.11 1.53 -3.25
N VAL A 77 5.02 2.34 -2.18
CA VAL A 77 3.76 2.93 -1.74
C VAL A 77 3.17 3.83 -2.82
N ARG A 78 4.00 4.62 -3.52
CA ARG A 78 3.53 5.44 -4.67
C ARG A 78 2.94 4.58 -5.79
N GLN A 79 3.44 3.36 -6.03
CA GLN A 79 2.86 2.47 -7.04
C GLN A 79 1.42 2.05 -6.73
N LEU A 80 1.03 2.01 -5.45
CA LEU A 80 -0.36 1.75 -5.06
C LEU A 80 -1.33 2.82 -5.56
N PHE A 81 -0.84 4.05 -5.74
CA PHE A 81 -1.62 5.20 -6.20
C PHE A 81 -1.38 5.51 -7.70
N GLY A 82 -0.23 5.10 -8.24
CA GLY A 82 0.20 5.40 -9.61
C GLY A 82 -0.20 4.36 -10.65
N SER A 83 -0.69 3.17 -10.24
CA SER A 83 -1.16 2.14 -11.18
C SER A 83 -2.57 2.43 -11.73
N SER A 84 -3.24 3.51 -11.32
CA SER A 84 -4.55 3.85 -11.85
C SER A 84 -4.37 4.47 -13.25
N THR A 85 -4.45 3.61 -14.28
CA THR A 85 -4.83 3.97 -15.66
C THR A 85 -6.19 4.65 -15.75
N THR A 86 -6.86 4.84 -14.61
CA THR A 86 -8.15 5.48 -14.47
C THR A 86 -8.04 6.97 -14.79
N THR A 87 -8.51 7.33 -15.98
CA THR A 87 -8.70 8.71 -16.39
C THR A 87 -9.56 9.46 -15.38
N CYS A 88 -9.11 10.65 -14.98
CA CYS A 88 -9.94 11.59 -14.25
C CYS A 88 -10.94 12.22 -15.23
N TRP A 89 -12.21 11.82 -15.16
CA TRP A 89 -13.28 12.30 -16.04
C TRP A 89 -13.86 13.66 -15.62
N VAL A 90 -13.37 14.22 -14.51
CA VAL A 90 -13.85 15.44 -13.88
C VAL A 90 -12.69 16.41 -13.69
N ARG A 91 -13.00 17.64 -13.28
CA ARG A 91 -11.96 18.61 -12.92
C ARG A 91 -11.41 18.28 -11.53
N ASP A 92 -10.09 18.12 -11.42
CA ASP A 92 -9.33 17.86 -10.19
C ASP A 92 -9.68 16.52 -9.49
N CYS A 93 -8.76 15.55 -9.57
CA CYS A 93 -8.88 14.25 -8.90
C CYS A 93 -7.73 13.99 -7.92
N THR A 94 -8.01 13.09 -6.98
CA THR A 94 -7.00 12.34 -6.22
C THR A 94 -6.44 11.20 -7.08
N PHE A 95 -6.30 10.01 -6.50
CA PHE A 95 -6.00 8.76 -7.19
C PHE A 95 -7.30 8.03 -7.57
N ASP A 96 -7.19 6.98 -8.39
CA ASP A 96 -8.32 6.17 -8.86
C ASP A 96 -9.45 6.96 -9.55
N GLY A 97 -9.12 8.11 -10.15
CA GLY A 97 -10.09 8.97 -10.84
C GLY A 97 -11.15 9.61 -9.91
N VAL A 98 -10.90 9.63 -8.59
CA VAL A 98 -11.85 10.17 -7.62
C VAL A 98 -11.73 11.68 -7.53
N TYR A 99 -12.82 12.38 -7.86
CA TYR A 99 -13.00 13.83 -7.71
C TYR A 99 -12.54 14.33 -6.33
N GLN A 100 -11.77 15.42 -6.27
CA GLN A 100 -11.51 16.16 -5.04
C GLN A 100 -11.64 17.68 -5.31
N PRO A 101 -12.48 18.40 -4.54
CA PRO A 101 -12.55 19.86 -4.62
C PRO A 101 -11.20 20.51 -4.28
N ARG A 102 -10.92 21.67 -4.87
CA ARG A 102 -9.73 22.47 -4.55
C ARG A 102 -9.72 22.79 -3.05
N ILE A 103 -8.59 22.49 -2.40
CA ILE A 103 -8.41 22.61 -0.94
C ILE A 103 -7.75 23.92 -0.51
N ASP A 104 -7.51 24.83 -1.46
CA ASP A 104 -6.85 26.12 -1.22
C ASP A 104 -7.53 26.88 -0.06
N ASN A 105 -6.70 27.46 0.82
CA ASN A 105 -7.13 28.28 1.96
C ASN A 105 -8.06 27.60 2.99
N THR A 106 -8.11 26.27 3.03
CA THR A 106 -8.88 25.52 4.03
C THR A 106 -7.99 24.97 5.15
N ARG A 107 -8.40 25.11 6.40
CA ARG A 107 -7.71 24.49 7.54
C ARG A 107 -8.23 23.06 7.73
N PHE A 108 -7.30 22.10 7.80
CA PHE A 108 -7.62 20.69 8.06
C PHE A 108 -7.11 20.27 9.43
N VAL A 109 -7.83 19.34 10.06
CA VAL A 109 -7.40 18.66 11.27
C VAL A 109 -7.21 17.19 10.93
N ALA A 110 -6.01 16.68 11.15
CA ALA A 110 -5.69 15.27 10.99
C ALA A 110 -5.72 14.59 12.37
N VAL A 111 -6.39 13.43 12.45
CA VAL A 111 -6.62 12.70 13.71
C VAL A 111 -6.25 11.22 13.55
N SER A 112 -6.36 10.44 14.64
CA SER A 112 -6.08 9.00 14.66
C SER A 112 -4.61 8.71 14.28
N ASN A 113 -4.35 7.77 13.36
CA ASN A 113 -3.00 7.38 12.94
C ASN A 113 -2.19 8.52 12.30
N PHE A 114 -2.82 9.64 11.93
CA PHE A 114 -2.09 10.82 11.45
C PHE A 114 -1.49 11.67 12.58
N ALA A 115 -2.00 11.53 13.81
CA ALA A 115 -1.57 12.30 14.98
C ALA A 115 -0.67 11.50 15.94
N THR A 116 -0.63 10.17 15.80
CA THR A 116 0.26 9.29 16.55
C THR A 116 1.52 9.02 15.72
N VAL A 117 2.65 9.56 16.16
CA VAL A 117 3.99 9.30 15.62
C VAL A 117 4.81 8.55 16.67
#